data_AF-A0A9Q1H692-F1
#
_entry.id   AF-A0A9Q1H692-F1
#
_cell.length_a   1.000
_cell.length_b   1.000
_cell.length_c   1.000
_cell.angle_alpha   90.00
_cell.angle_beta   90.00
_cell.angle_gamma   90.00
#
_symmetry.space_group_name_H-M   'P 1'
#
loop_
_entity.id
_entity.type
_entity.pdbx_description
1 polymer ?
#
loop_
_entity_poly.entity_id
_entity_poly.type
_entity_poly.pdbx_seq_one_letter_code
_entity_poly.pdbx_strand_id
1 'polypeptide(L)'
;MFRRSNDGPFYRNPEVVSVIFLSVYTLNMLVNVAWVLLSNHDLIEVALAAMVCLSLTLGICLVDFHIRMNRHVKKLATEHKIDLFLFRFLLENGVAMYATWCIIAMLLNLTIVLIYSLQITQTIACTTVLSILAVVLLIYVALDLYFFERYLRYTFSTYVTIMWALVGSLAVNWDMKKPHSIMSMIVLVLTSLALGIKAISTIINSQRKPLYTVEKSVTGSERT
;
A
#
# COMPACT_ATOMS: atom_id res chain seq x y z
N MET A 1 -14.84 -18.86 8.24
CA MET A 1 -15.53 -19.70 7.24
C MET A 1 -17.00 -20.00 7.54
N PHE A 2 -17.46 -19.99 8.80
CA PHE A 2 -18.86 -20.35 9.15
C PHE A 2 -19.83 -19.17 9.38
N ARG A 3 -19.47 -17.95 8.98
CA ARG A 3 -20.35 -16.79 9.16
C ARG A 3 -21.40 -16.78 8.05
N ARG A 4 -22.69 -16.66 8.43
CA ARG A 4 -23.83 -16.52 7.52
C ARG A 4 -24.38 -15.10 7.62
N SER A 5 -24.70 -14.50 6.47
CA SER A 5 -25.53 -13.29 6.39
C SER A 5 -26.94 -13.68 5.93
N ASN A 6 -27.87 -12.73 5.90
CA ASN A 6 -29.23 -12.92 5.37
C ASN A 6 -29.22 -13.39 3.90
N ASP A 7 -28.17 -13.04 3.14
CA ASP A 7 -27.97 -13.43 1.74
C ASP A 7 -27.28 -14.81 1.57
N GLY A 8 -27.07 -15.55 2.67
CA GLY A 8 -26.45 -16.88 2.67
C GLY A 8 -25.00 -16.90 3.20
N PRO A 9 -24.23 -17.95 2.91
CA PRO A 9 -22.84 -18.04 3.36
C PRO A 9 -21.96 -16.95 2.73
N PHE A 10 -21.19 -16.22 3.52
CA PHE A 10 -20.34 -15.10 3.05
C PHE A 10 -19.36 -15.49 1.91
N TYR A 11 -18.98 -16.77 1.81
CA TYR A 11 -18.11 -17.25 0.72
C TYR A 11 -18.82 -17.35 -0.64
N ARG A 12 -20.16 -17.44 -0.65
CA ARG A 12 -20.96 -17.50 -1.89
C ARG A 12 -21.22 -16.12 -2.48
N ASN A 13 -21.08 -15.06 -1.68
CA ASN A 13 -21.35 -13.68 -2.11
C ASN A 13 -20.36 -12.70 -1.42
N PRO A 14 -19.07 -12.72 -1.79
CA PRO A 14 -18.09 -11.84 -1.17
C PRO A 14 -18.32 -10.40 -1.64
N GLU A 15 -18.90 -9.56 -0.77
CA GLU A 15 -19.29 -8.18 -1.11
C GLU A 15 -18.10 -7.27 -1.46
N VAL A 16 -16.89 -7.59 -0.96
CA VAL A 16 -15.70 -6.72 -1.09
C VAL A 16 -14.54 -7.41 -1.81
N VAL A 17 -14.30 -8.71 -1.55
CA VAL A 17 -13.16 -9.47 -2.11
C VAL A 17 -13.60 -10.23 -3.36
N SER A 18 -13.26 -9.69 -4.54
CA SER A 18 -13.63 -10.32 -5.82
C SER A 18 -12.81 -11.56 -6.14
N VAL A 19 -13.38 -12.45 -6.95
CA VAL A 19 -12.64 -13.55 -7.60
C VAL A 19 -11.47 -13.00 -8.42
N ILE A 20 -11.64 -11.83 -9.05
CA ILE A 20 -10.58 -11.15 -9.81
C ILE A 20 -9.42 -10.81 -8.88
N PHE A 21 -9.70 -10.11 -7.77
CA PHE A 21 -8.71 -9.77 -6.76
C PHE A 21 -7.95 -11.02 -6.28
N LEU A 22 -8.66 -12.10 -5.96
CA LEU A 22 -8.04 -13.34 -5.50
C LEU A 22 -7.13 -13.95 -6.58
N SER A 23 -7.61 -14.06 -7.82
CA SER A 23 -6.85 -14.65 -8.92
C SER A 23 -5.58 -13.86 -9.26
N VAL A 24 -5.68 -12.52 -9.33
CA VAL A 24 -4.53 -11.64 -9.58
C VAL A 24 -3.55 -11.69 -8.42
N TYR A 25 -4.03 -11.74 -7.18
CA TYR A 25 -3.17 -11.88 -6.00
C TYR A 25 -2.45 -13.24 -5.94
N THR A 26 -3.12 -14.33 -6.30
CA THR A 26 -2.48 -15.65 -6.41
C THR A 26 -1.42 -15.66 -7.50
N LEU A 27 -1.69 -15.08 -8.67
CA LEU A 27 -0.69 -14.92 -9.72
C LEU A 27 0.49 -14.06 -9.24
N ASN A 28 0.22 -12.98 -8.50
CA ASN A 28 1.27 -12.16 -7.90
C ASN A 28 2.17 -12.98 -6.97
N MET A 29 1.60 -13.85 -6.13
CA MET A 29 2.40 -14.73 -5.26
C MET A 29 3.26 -15.72 -6.03
N LEU A 30 2.76 -16.28 -7.14
CA LEU A 30 3.54 -17.15 -8.01
C LEU A 30 4.71 -16.41 -8.66
N VAL A 31 4.48 -15.19 -9.15
CA VAL A 31 5.53 -14.33 -9.70
C VAL A 31 6.54 -13.94 -8.61
N ASN A 32 6.11 -13.77 -7.36
CA ASN A 32 7.01 -13.49 -6.24
C ASN A 32 7.97 -14.67 -5.97
N VAL A 33 7.43 -15.90 -5.95
CA VAL A 33 8.26 -17.10 -5.84
C VAL A 33 9.23 -17.22 -7.03
N ALA A 34 8.75 -16.98 -8.25
CA ALA A 34 9.60 -16.98 -9.43
C ALA A 34 10.72 -15.93 -9.34
N TRP A 35 10.42 -14.72 -8.84
CA TRP A 35 11.43 -13.69 -8.61
C TRP A 35 12.52 -14.14 -7.64
N VAL A 36 12.17 -14.75 -6.49
CA VAL A 36 13.18 -15.26 -5.53
C VAL A 36 14.09 -16.29 -6.20
N LEU A 37 13.54 -17.20 -7.00
CA LEU A 37 14.33 -18.20 -7.72
C LEU A 37 15.24 -17.55 -8.77
N LEU A 38 14.72 -16.59 -9.56
CA LEU A 38 15.48 -15.87 -10.58
C LEU A 38 16.62 -15.05 -9.96
N SER A 39 16.39 -14.41 -8.82
CA SER A 39 17.41 -13.68 -8.07
C SER A 39 18.54 -14.58 -7.56
N ASN A 40 18.29 -15.87 -7.31
CA ASN A 40 19.33 -16.82 -6.94
C ASN A 40 20.21 -17.27 -8.13
N HIS A 41 19.78 -17.02 -9.37
CA HIS A 41 20.49 -17.42 -10.60
C HIS A 41 21.22 -16.25 -11.29
N ASP A 42 21.48 -15.15 -10.57
CA ASP A 42 22.17 -13.94 -11.08
C ASP A 42 21.51 -13.29 -12.33
N LEU A 43 20.23 -13.58 -12.61
CA LEU A 43 19.46 -12.96 -13.70
C LEU A 43 18.86 -11.63 -13.25
N ILE A 44 19.73 -10.64 -12.99
CA ILE A 44 19.39 -9.37 -12.33
C ILE A 44 18.37 -8.55 -13.15
N GLU A 45 18.49 -8.52 -14.47
CA GLU A 45 17.56 -7.77 -15.35
C GLU A 45 16.16 -8.39 -15.37
N VAL A 46 16.08 -9.72 -15.39
CA VAL A 46 14.81 -10.46 -15.33
C VAL A 46 14.15 -10.29 -13.96
N ALA A 47 14.96 -10.28 -12.89
CA ALA A 47 14.49 -10.01 -11.55
C ALA A 47 13.87 -8.60 -11.41
N LEU A 48 14.46 -7.58 -12.08
CA LEU A 48 13.88 -6.24 -12.14
C LEU A 48 12.52 -6.25 -12.87
N ALA A 49 12.44 -6.90 -14.03
CA ALA A 49 11.19 -7.00 -14.79
C ALA A 49 10.07 -7.71 -14.01
N ALA A 50 10.42 -8.78 -13.28
CA ALA A 50 9.48 -9.48 -12.40
C ALA A 50 8.96 -8.57 -11.28
N MET A 51 9.83 -7.76 -10.66
CA MET A 51 9.45 -6.78 -9.65
C MET A 51 8.50 -5.69 -10.19
N VAL A 52 8.75 -5.18 -11.40
CA VAL A 52 7.83 -4.24 -12.06
C VAL A 52 6.45 -4.87 -12.26
N CYS A 53 6.41 -6.12 -12.74
CA CYS A 53 5.17 -6.86 -12.93
C CYS A 53 4.41 -7.07 -11.59
N LEU A 54 5.14 -7.38 -10.51
CA LEU A 54 4.58 -7.52 -9.16
C LEU A 54 3.95 -6.21 -8.67
N SER A 55 4.66 -5.08 -8.82
CA SER A 55 4.15 -3.77 -8.42
C SER A 55 2.89 -3.38 -9.19
N LEU A 56 2.84 -3.63 -10.51
CA LEU A 56 1.68 -3.32 -11.34
C LEU A 56 0.46 -4.16 -10.98
N THR A 57 0.64 -5.48 -10.80
CA THR A 57 -0.44 -6.39 -10.43
C THR A 57 -1.03 -6.05 -9.05
N LEU A 58 -0.21 -5.65 -8.08
CA LEU A 58 -0.69 -5.17 -6.77
C LEU A 58 -1.43 -3.83 -6.87
N GLY A 59 -0.98 -2.92 -7.73
CA GLY A 59 -1.69 -1.67 -8.00
C GLY A 59 -3.11 -1.93 -8.55
N ILE A 60 -3.25 -2.87 -9.49
CA ILE A 60 -4.55 -3.28 -10.03
C ILE A 60 -5.44 -3.87 -8.91
N CYS A 61 -4.90 -4.74 -8.07
CA CYS A 61 -5.62 -5.30 -6.93
C CYS A 61 -6.13 -4.22 -5.95
N LEU A 62 -5.30 -3.22 -5.63
CA LEU A 62 -5.71 -2.11 -4.77
C LEU A 62 -6.83 -1.28 -5.40
N VAL A 63 -6.72 -0.96 -6.69
CA VAL A 63 -7.76 -0.19 -7.39
C VAL A 63 -9.10 -0.94 -7.40
N ASP A 64 -9.11 -2.22 -7.76
CA ASP A 64 -10.34 -3.04 -7.73
C ASP A 64 -10.94 -3.09 -6.31
N PHE A 65 -10.10 -3.29 -5.30
CA PHE A 65 -10.51 -3.32 -3.89
C PHE A 65 -11.13 -1.98 -3.45
N HIS A 66 -10.49 -0.85 -3.73
CA HIS A 66 -10.99 0.47 -3.35
C HIS A 66 -12.33 0.81 -4.03
N ILE A 67 -12.50 0.46 -5.31
CA ILE A 67 -13.75 0.67 -6.05
C ILE A 67 -14.89 -0.14 -5.42
N ARG A 68 -14.65 -1.43 -5.12
CA ARG A 68 -15.66 -2.33 -4.53
C ARG A 68 -16.00 -1.93 -3.10
N MET A 69 -15.00 -1.57 -2.31
CA MET A 69 -15.17 -1.07 -0.95
C MET A 69 -16.07 0.17 -0.94
N ASN A 70 -15.79 1.16 -1.80
CA ASN A 70 -16.60 2.39 -1.86
C ASN A 70 -18.05 2.13 -2.29
N ARG A 71 -18.31 1.08 -3.07
CA ARG A 71 -19.67 0.68 -3.47
C ARG A 71 -20.46 0.06 -2.32
N HIS A 72 -19.83 -0.80 -1.51
CA HIS A 72 -20.51 -1.58 -0.46
C HIS A 72 -20.39 -0.97 0.95
N VAL A 73 -19.57 0.08 1.13
CA VAL A 73 -19.27 0.69 2.43
C VAL A 73 -20.51 1.03 3.27
N LYS A 74 -21.61 1.47 2.63
CA LYS A 74 -22.84 1.83 3.35
C LYS A 74 -23.54 0.60 3.95
N LYS A 75 -23.64 -0.50 3.19
CA LYS A 75 -24.24 -1.76 3.65
C LYS A 75 -23.41 -2.37 4.79
N LEU A 76 -22.09 -2.45 4.59
CA LEU A 76 -21.18 -2.96 5.62
C LEU A 76 -21.14 -2.10 6.89
N ALA A 77 -21.25 -0.78 6.78
CA ALA A 77 -21.26 0.09 7.95
C ALA A 77 -22.52 -0.08 8.82
N THR A 78 -23.64 -0.49 8.23
CA THR A 78 -24.90 -0.70 8.94
C THR A 78 -24.99 -2.11 9.52
N GLU A 79 -24.65 -3.12 8.73
CA GLU A 79 -24.86 -4.54 9.07
C GLU A 79 -23.63 -5.20 9.71
N HIS A 80 -22.40 -4.80 9.31
CA HIS A 80 -21.18 -5.54 9.59
C HIS A 80 -19.95 -4.64 9.89
N LYS A 81 -20.06 -3.77 10.90
CA LYS A 81 -19.02 -2.80 11.27
C LYS A 81 -17.63 -3.39 11.56
N ILE A 82 -17.59 -4.56 12.21
CA ILE A 82 -16.33 -5.26 12.52
C ILE A 82 -15.65 -5.71 11.22
N ASP A 83 -16.43 -6.18 10.25
CA ASP A 83 -15.88 -6.68 8.99
C ASP A 83 -15.35 -5.52 8.15
N LEU A 84 -16.05 -4.38 8.15
CA LEU A 84 -15.55 -3.15 7.54
C LEU A 84 -14.22 -2.71 8.15
N PHE A 85 -14.08 -2.76 9.48
CA PHE A 85 -12.83 -2.45 10.16
C PHE A 85 -11.73 -3.43 9.74
N LEU A 86 -12.01 -4.72 9.74
CA LEU A 86 -11.04 -5.76 9.38
C LEU A 86 -10.58 -5.63 7.92
N PHE A 87 -11.50 -5.33 7.00
CA PHE A 87 -11.15 -5.14 5.58
C PHE A 87 -10.24 -3.94 5.37
N ARG A 88 -10.47 -2.83 6.08
CA ARG A 88 -9.59 -1.64 6.00
C ARG A 88 -8.25 -1.86 6.70
N PHE A 89 -8.27 -2.40 7.92
CA PHE A 89 -7.06 -2.53 8.71
C PHE A 89 -6.15 -3.66 8.22
N LEU A 90 -6.72 -4.80 7.85
CA LEU A 90 -5.93 -5.98 7.47
C LEU A 90 -5.71 -6.06 5.96
N LEU A 91 -6.78 -5.99 5.17
CA LEU A 91 -6.70 -6.21 3.73
C LEU A 91 -6.16 -4.99 2.98
N GLU A 92 -6.77 -3.83 3.16
CA GLU A 92 -6.35 -2.59 2.47
C GLU A 92 -4.93 -2.20 2.85
N ASN A 93 -4.64 -2.11 4.15
CA ASN A 93 -3.31 -1.74 4.64
C ASN A 93 -2.27 -2.86 4.44
N GLY A 94 -2.67 -4.14 4.52
CA GLY A 94 -1.75 -5.25 4.25
C GLY A 94 -1.30 -5.29 2.79
N VAL A 95 -2.23 -5.14 1.84
CA VAL A 95 -1.90 -5.11 0.41
C VAL A 95 -1.12 -3.84 0.07
N ALA A 96 -1.46 -2.69 0.65
CA ALA A 96 -0.71 -1.44 0.44
C ALA A 96 0.72 -1.53 0.99
N MET A 97 0.92 -2.11 2.18
CA MET A 97 2.25 -2.42 2.73
C MET A 97 3.05 -3.33 1.79
N TYR A 98 2.41 -4.37 1.24
CA TYR A 98 3.09 -5.30 0.34
C TYR A 98 3.45 -4.64 -1.00
N ALA A 99 2.56 -3.82 -1.56
CA ALA A 99 2.82 -3.07 -2.79
C ALA A 99 4.00 -2.11 -2.63
N THR A 100 4.09 -1.41 -1.50
CA THR A 100 5.16 -0.44 -1.24
C THR A 100 6.49 -1.14 -0.98
N TRP A 101 6.46 -2.29 -0.29
CA TRP A 101 7.62 -3.14 -0.15
C TRP A 101 8.14 -3.62 -1.51
N CYS A 102 7.25 -4.03 -2.44
CA CYS A 102 7.65 -4.42 -3.79
C CYS A 102 8.29 -3.25 -4.57
N ILE A 103 7.78 -2.02 -4.43
CA ILE A 103 8.40 -0.83 -5.04
C ILE A 103 9.80 -0.59 -4.47
N ILE A 104 9.99 -0.72 -3.15
CA ILE A 104 11.30 -0.61 -2.51
C ILE A 104 12.25 -1.70 -3.03
N ALA A 105 11.79 -2.94 -3.11
CA ALA A 105 12.58 -4.04 -3.64
C ALA A 105 12.92 -3.85 -5.14
N MET A 106 12.00 -3.32 -5.94
CA MET A 106 12.24 -2.93 -7.33
C MET A 106 13.35 -1.88 -7.42
N LEU A 107 13.33 -0.87 -6.57
CA LEU A 107 14.36 0.18 -6.49
C LEU A 107 15.73 -0.37 -6.06
N LEU A 108 15.75 -1.35 -5.15
CA LEU A 108 16.98 -2.08 -4.79
C LEU A 108 17.53 -2.88 -5.98
N ASN A 109 16.69 -3.64 -6.68
CA ASN A 109 17.09 -4.35 -7.90
C ASN A 109 17.59 -3.38 -8.98
N LEU A 110 16.94 -2.22 -9.14
CA LEU A 110 17.40 -1.17 -10.05
C LEU A 110 18.80 -0.67 -9.67
N THR A 111 19.07 -0.48 -8.38
CA THR A 111 20.41 -0.09 -7.89
C THR A 111 21.45 -1.14 -8.29
N ILE A 112 21.14 -2.42 -8.13
CA ILE A 112 22.01 -3.54 -8.52
C ILE A 112 22.29 -3.49 -10.04
N VAL A 113 21.25 -3.33 -10.88
CA VAL A 113 21.41 -3.19 -12.34
C VAL A 113 22.29 -1.99 -12.72
N LEU A 114 22.09 -0.83 -12.08
CA LEU A 114 22.90 0.37 -12.36
C LEU A 114 24.39 0.16 -12.05
N ILE A 115 24.69 -0.57 -10.98
CA ILE A 115 26.07 -0.85 -10.55
C ILE A 115 26.70 -1.93 -11.44
N TYR A 116 26.03 -3.06 -11.63
CA TYR A 116 26.65 -4.23 -12.28
C TYR A 116 26.49 -4.24 -13.81
N SER A 117 25.36 -3.81 -14.36
CA SER A 117 25.16 -3.77 -15.81
C SER A 117 25.67 -2.47 -16.42
N LEU A 118 25.40 -1.32 -15.78
CA LEU A 118 25.79 0.01 -16.31
C LEU A 118 27.12 0.53 -15.75
N GLN A 119 27.76 -0.19 -14.82
CA GLN A 119 29.07 0.18 -14.23
C GLN A 119 29.09 1.60 -13.62
N ILE A 120 27.94 2.06 -13.10
CA ILE A 120 27.82 3.36 -12.44
C ILE A 120 28.34 3.24 -11.00
N THR A 121 29.06 4.26 -10.54
CA THR A 121 29.53 4.32 -9.15
C THR A 121 28.37 4.18 -8.16
N GLN A 122 28.57 3.35 -7.12
CA GLN A 122 27.57 3.07 -6.08
C GLN A 122 26.94 4.35 -5.49
N THR A 123 27.74 5.39 -5.25
CA THR A 123 27.24 6.67 -4.72
C THR A 123 26.17 7.28 -5.63
N ILE A 124 26.43 7.32 -6.94
CA ILE A 124 25.53 7.90 -7.94
C ILE A 124 24.28 7.03 -8.07
N ALA A 125 24.44 5.71 -8.17
CA ALA A 125 23.32 4.77 -8.26
C ALA A 125 22.35 4.91 -7.07
N CYS A 126 22.88 4.90 -5.84
CA CYS A 126 22.07 5.08 -4.63
C CYS A 126 21.38 6.45 -4.58
N THR A 127 22.07 7.53 -4.93
CA THR A 127 21.45 8.87 -4.95
C THR A 127 20.32 8.95 -5.99
N THR A 128 20.51 8.35 -7.17
CA THR A 128 19.49 8.33 -8.22
C THR A 128 18.25 7.57 -7.77
N VAL A 129 18.43 6.38 -7.21
CA VAL A 129 17.31 5.56 -6.74
C VAL A 129 16.57 6.21 -5.56
N LEU A 130 17.28 6.86 -4.64
CA LEU A 130 16.65 7.65 -3.56
C LEU A 130 15.89 8.86 -4.09
N SER A 131 16.38 9.48 -5.16
CA SER A 131 15.69 10.58 -5.84
C SER A 131 14.40 10.11 -6.51
N ILE A 132 14.44 8.94 -7.15
CA ILE A 132 13.23 8.29 -7.70
C ILE A 132 12.24 7.99 -6.57
N LEU A 133 12.69 7.42 -5.45
CA LEU A 133 11.84 7.15 -4.29
C LEU A 133 11.17 8.43 -3.76
N ALA A 134 11.93 9.53 -3.67
CA ALA A 134 11.40 10.82 -3.24
C ALA A 134 10.29 11.32 -4.18
N VAL A 135 10.50 11.23 -5.50
CA VAL A 135 9.49 11.63 -6.50
C VAL A 135 8.24 10.75 -6.41
N VAL A 136 8.41 9.43 -6.30
CA VAL A 136 7.29 8.48 -6.14
C VAL A 136 6.50 8.79 -4.86
N LEU A 137 7.18 9.09 -3.76
CA LEU A 137 6.55 9.50 -2.50
C LEU A 137 5.76 10.80 -2.66
N LEU A 138 6.31 11.82 -3.33
CA LEU A 138 5.62 13.09 -3.56
C LEU A 138 4.36 12.91 -4.42
N ILE A 139 4.46 12.10 -5.49
CA ILE A 139 3.31 11.73 -6.32
C ILE A 139 2.26 11.02 -5.47
N TYR A 140 2.68 10.05 -4.65
CA TYR A 140 1.77 9.32 -3.78
C TYR A 140 1.07 10.24 -2.78
N VAL A 141 1.80 11.16 -2.12
CA VAL A 141 1.22 12.15 -1.20
C VAL A 141 0.19 13.03 -1.91
N ALA A 142 0.49 13.50 -3.11
CA ALA A 142 -0.44 14.32 -3.89
C ALA A 142 -1.71 13.53 -4.25
N LEU A 143 -1.55 12.29 -4.71
CA LEU A 143 -2.65 11.39 -5.02
C LEU A 143 -3.51 11.07 -3.79
N ASP A 144 -2.87 10.84 -2.65
CA ASP A 144 -3.50 10.45 -1.39
C ASP A 144 -4.29 11.59 -0.74
N LEU A 145 -3.71 12.79 -0.68
CA LEU A 145 -4.34 13.94 0.00
C LEU A 145 -5.36 14.67 -0.88
N TYR A 146 -5.16 14.73 -2.20
CA TYR A 146 -5.99 15.56 -3.09
C TYR A 146 -6.94 14.75 -3.99
N PHE A 147 -6.41 13.78 -4.74
CA PHE A 147 -7.18 13.14 -5.83
C PHE A 147 -8.04 11.97 -5.35
N PHE A 148 -7.45 11.10 -4.52
CA PHE A 148 -8.04 9.85 -4.08
C PHE A 148 -8.33 9.84 -2.58
N GLU A 149 -8.50 11.02 -1.97
CA GLU A 149 -8.80 11.18 -0.54
C GLU A 149 -9.96 10.29 -0.08
N ARG A 150 -10.99 10.14 -0.93
CA ARG A 150 -12.15 9.28 -0.65
C ARG A 150 -11.79 7.79 -0.54
N TYR A 151 -10.82 7.33 -1.31
CA TYR A 151 -10.46 5.92 -1.44
C TYR A 151 -9.29 5.53 -0.51
N LEU A 152 -8.30 6.41 -0.35
CA LEU A 152 -7.05 6.15 0.38
C LEU A 152 -7.05 6.70 1.83
N ARG A 153 -8.19 7.24 2.31
CA ARG A 153 -8.32 7.86 3.63
C ARG A 153 -7.75 6.99 4.77
N TYR A 154 -7.90 5.67 4.68
CA TYR A 154 -7.48 4.74 5.74
C TYR A 154 -6.20 3.96 5.42
N THR A 155 -5.51 4.29 4.31
CA THR A 155 -4.29 3.59 3.87
C THR A 155 -3.03 4.24 4.46
N PHE A 156 -2.69 3.92 5.71
CA PHE A 156 -1.52 4.50 6.41
C PHE A 156 -0.24 3.68 6.24
N SER A 157 -0.39 2.38 6.02
CA SER A 157 0.69 1.40 5.83
C SER A 157 1.79 1.86 4.89
N THR A 158 1.46 2.49 3.76
CA THR A 158 2.44 2.96 2.77
C THR A 158 3.55 3.82 3.38
N TYR A 159 3.17 4.82 4.18
CA TYR A 159 4.13 5.70 4.82
C TYR A 159 4.95 4.96 5.89
N VAL A 160 4.29 4.09 6.65
CA VAL A 160 4.94 3.28 7.69
C VAL A 160 5.99 2.35 7.08
N THR A 161 5.71 1.73 5.94
CA THR A 161 6.63 0.83 5.24
C THR A 161 7.85 1.57 4.70
N ILE A 162 7.65 2.73 4.05
CA ILE A 162 8.76 3.57 3.56
C ILE A 162 9.63 4.03 4.74
N MET A 163 9.00 4.49 5.82
CA MET A 163 9.70 4.90 7.03
C MET A 163 10.52 3.73 7.62
N TRP A 164 9.92 2.55 7.74
CA TRP A 164 10.60 1.35 8.26
C TRP A 164 11.81 0.95 7.40
N ALA A 165 11.66 0.94 6.08
CA ALA A 165 12.76 0.61 5.17
C ALA A 165 13.90 1.63 5.24
N LEU A 166 13.59 2.93 5.28
CA LEU A 166 14.59 3.98 5.39
C LEU A 166 15.31 3.95 6.74
N VAL A 167 14.57 3.74 7.84
CA VAL A 167 15.15 3.58 9.18
C VAL A 167 16.09 2.38 9.22
N GLY A 168 15.67 1.23 8.67
CA GLY A 168 16.52 0.04 8.60
C GLY A 168 17.80 0.29 7.78
N SER A 169 17.67 0.96 6.63
CA SER A 169 18.81 1.32 5.78
C SER A 169 19.78 2.28 6.49
N LEU A 170 19.26 3.32 7.15
CA LEU A 170 20.04 4.34 7.84
C LEU A 170 20.72 3.78 9.09
N ALA A 171 20.04 2.93 9.86
CA ALA A 171 20.59 2.33 11.08
C ALA A 171 21.89 1.54 10.81
N VAL A 172 22.02 0.93 9.63
CA VAL A 172 23.19 0.15 9.23
C VAL A 172 24.22 0.98 8.47
N ASN A 173 23.79 1.94 7.64
CA ASN A 173 24.66 2.60 6.65
C ASN A 173 24.82 4.12 6.87
N TRP A 174 24.58 4.61 8.09
CA TRP A 174 24.67 6.04 8.39
C TRP A 174 26.10 6.57 8.24
N ASP A 175 26.28 7.54 7.34
CA ASP A 175 27.53 8.31 7.22
C ASP A 175 27.22 9.73 6.74
N MET A 176 27.53 10.71 7.58
CA MET A 176 27.27 12.13 7.29
C MET A 176 28.09 12.68 6.12
N LYS A 177 29.15 11.99 5.70
CA LYS A 177 29.98 12.40 4.56
C LYS A 177 29.42 11.94 3.22
N LYS A 178 28.44 11.03 3.20
CA LYS A 178 27.90 10.43 1.98
C LYS A 178 26.58 11.09 1.56
N PRO A 179 26.45 11.55 0.30
CA PRO A 179 25.26 12.28 -0.15
C PRO A 179 23.98 11.44 -0.12
N HIS A 180 24.07 10.13 -0.42
CA HIS A 180 22.91 9.23 -0.34
C HIS A 180 22.41 9.04 1.10
N SER A 181 23.28 9.12 2.11
CA SER A 181 22.86 9.03 3.52
C SER A 181 22.04 10.27 3.92
N ILE A 182 22.50 11.46 3.50
CA ILE A 182 21.77 12.71 3.71
C ILE A 182 20.43 12.68 2.98
N MET A 183 20.41 12.22 1.72
CA MET A 183 19.17 12.10 0.95
C MET A 183 18.17 11.14 1.61
N SER A 184 18.62 9.97 2.08
CA SER A 184 17.76 9.05 2.83
C SER A 184 17.15 9.68 4.09
N MET A 185 17.92 10.49 4.83
CA MET A 185 17.40 11.24 5.98
C MET A 185 16.35 12.27 5.56
N ILE A 186 16.58 13.02 4.47
CA ILE A 186 15.60 13.99 3.95
C ILE A 186 14.30 13.29 3.57
N VAL A 187 14.37 12.17 2.85
CA VAL A 187 13.16 11.39 2.47
C VAL A 187 12.46 10.83 3.72
N LEU A 188 13.21 10.41 4.74
CA LEU A 188 12.64 9.93 6.00
C LEU A 188 11.85 11.04 6.72
N VAL A 189 12.43 12.25 6.83
CA VAL A 189 11.76 13.41 7.43
C VAL A 189 10.55 13.82 6.61
N LEU A 190 10.65 13.81 5.29
CA LEU A 190 9.51 14.11 4.41
C LEU A 190 8.38 13.10 4.61
N THR A 191 8.71 11.81 4.73
CA THR A 191 7.75 10.73 4.97
C THR A 191 7.05 10.88 6.32
N SER A 192 7.79 11.23 7.38
CA SER A 192 7.22 11.41 8.72
C SER A 192 6.29 12.63 8.80
N LEU A 193 6.67 13.75 8.15
CA LEU A 193 5.80 14.91 8.02
C LEU A 193 4.52 14.58 7.23
N ALA A 194 4.65 13.86 6.12
CA ALA A 194 3.50 13.44 5.32
C ALA A 194 2.53 12.52 6.09
N LEU A 195 3.06 11.58 6.87
CA LEU A 195 2.25 10.74 7.78
C LEU A 195 1.50 11.60 8.81
N GLY A 196 2.17 12.57 9.42
CA GLY A 196 1.56 13.48 10.39
C GLY A 196 0.44 14.31 9.78
N ILE A 197 0.69 14.92 8.60
CA ILE A 197 -0.32 15.65 7.84
C ILE A 197 -1.50 14.74 7.52
N LYS A 198 -1.25 13.53 7.01
CA LYS A 198 -2.31 12.57 6.71
C LYS A 198 -3.15 12.22 7.93
N ALA A 199 -2.52 11.97 9.08
CA ALA A 199 -3.24 11.65 10.31
C ALA A 199 -4.18 12.79 10.73
N ILE A 200 -3.68 14.03 10.71
CA ILE A 200 -4.47 15.22 11.02
C ILE A 200 -5.61 15.40 10.01
N SER A 201 -5.31 15.35 8.70
CA SER A 201 -6.32 15.47 7.63
C SER A 201 -7.39 14.39 7.75
N THR A 202 -7.01 13.16 8.08
CA THR A 202 -7.95 12.05 8.26
C THR A 202 -8.88 12.28 9.44
N ILE A 203 -8.36 12.77 10.57
CA ILE A 203 -9.17 13.09 11.76
C ILE A 203 -10.15 14.22 11.43
N ILE A 204 -9.67 15.32 10.84
CA ILE A 204 -10.50 16.48 10.48
C ILE A 204 -11.57 16.06 9.47
N ASN A 205 -11.21 15.33 8.43
CA ASN A 205 -12.14 14.93 7.38
C ASN A 205 -13.10 13.83 7.84
N SER A 206 -12.70 12.99 8.79
CA SER A 206 -13.62 12.05 9.44
C SER A 206 -14.71 12.77 10.23
N GLN A 207 -14.39 13.91 10.85
CA GLN A 207 -15.36 14.73 11.59
C GLN A 207 -16.21 15.61 10.67
N ARG A 208 -15.60 16.27 9.67
CA ARG A 208 -16.29 17.23 8.77
C ARG A 208 -17.05 16.56 7.64
N LYS A 209 -16.58 15.41 7.16
CA LYS A 209 -17.11 14.68 5.99
C LYS A 209 -17.13 13.18 6.28
N PRO A 210 -18.00 12.71 7.20
CA PRO A 210 -18.13 11.28 7.46
C PRO A 210 -18.53 10.55 6.16
N LEU A 211 -17.78 9.52 5.78
CA LEU A 211 -18.02 8.77 4.54
C LEU A 211 -19.37 8.03 4.54
N TYR A 212 -19.91 7.78 5.73
CA TYR A 212 -21.20 7.15 5.96
C TYR A 212 -21.76 7.67 7.29
N THR A 213 -23.01 8.11 7.27
CA THR A 213 -23.78 8.36 8.49
C THR A 213 -24.47 7.05 8.82
N VAL A 214 -24.21 6.48 10.00
CA VAL A 214 -25.00 5.35 10.48
C VAL A 214 -26.36 5.92 10.84
N GLU A 215 -27.36 5.70 9.98
CA GLU A 215 -28.75 5.96 10.35
C GLU A 215 -29.04 5.08 11.58
N LYS A 216 -29.27 5.72 12.74
CA LYS A 216 -29.84 4.99 13.87
C LYS A 216 -31.20 4.53 13.38
N SER A 217 -31.38 3.23 13.18
CA SER A 217 -32.71 2.66 12.99
C SER A 217 -33.57 3.17 14.15
N VAL A 218 -34.51 4.05 13.85
CA VAL A 218 -35.56 4.45 14.77
C VAL A 218 -36.36 3.18 15.01
N THR A 219 -35.99 2.40 16.02
CA THR A 219 -36.86 1.38 16.58
C THR A 219 -37.92 2.12 17.38
N GLY A 220 -38.89 2.66 16.66
CA GLY A 220 -40.19 3.06 17.16
C GLY A 220 -41.22 2.01 16.73
N SER A 221 -41.99 1.56 17.72
CA SER A 221 -43.25 0.78 17.69
C SER A 221 -43.07 -0.36 18.70
N GLU A 222 -43.31 -0.12 19.99
CA GLU A 222 -44.68 -0.15 20.52
C GLU A 222 -45.53 -1.16 19.75
N ARG A 223 -45.50 -2.40 20.23
CA ARG A 223 -46.66 -3.29 20.19
C ARG A 223 -46.90 -3.76 21.61
N THR A 224 -47.76 -2.98 22.27
CA THR A 224 -48.75 -3.45 23.24
C THR A 224 -49.37 -4.77 22.83
#